data_AF-A0A5C8T5E0-F1
#
_entry.id   AF-A0A5C8T5E0-F1
#
_cell.length_a   1.000
_cell.length_b   1.000
_cell.length_c   1.000
_cell.angle_alpha   90.00
_cell.angle_beta   90.00
_cell.angle_gamma   90.00
#
_symmetry.space_group_name_H-M   'P 1'
#
loop_
_entity.id
_entity.type
_entity.pdbx_description
1 polymer ?
#
loop_
_entity_poly.entity_id
_entity_poly.type
_entity_poly.pdbx_seq_one_letter_code
_entity_poly.pdbx_strand_id
1 'polypeptide(L)'
;MINETDEAEIEASRTPILEHLIELRSRLIKSLAAFAVMFFGCFFISRHIYNVLLHPYVSVVGVENANLIATHFLEQVFTNIKLSVFGAGFLAFPVIATQIYAFVAPGLYRNERQAFLPYFIATPIFFT
;
A
#
# COMPACT_ATOMS: atom_id res chain seq x y z
N MET A 1 4.51 -42.82 -28.37
CA MET A 1 3.31 -42.02 -28.68
C MET A 1 2.95 -41.29 -27.40
N ILE A 2 3.33 -40.01 -27.31
CA ILE A 2 2.84 -39.14 -26.24
C ILE A 2 1.35 -38.92 -26.57
N ASN A 3 0.50 -39.23 -25.60
CA ASN A 3 -0.95 -39.37 -25.78
C ASN A 3 -1.57 -37.98 -25.97
N GLU A 4 -2.38 -37.75 -27.02
CA GLU A 4 -3.06 -36.46 -27.28
C GLU A 4 -3.88 -35.97 -26.07
N THR A 5 -4.24 -36.88 -25.17
CA THR A 5 -4.94 -36.57 -23.92
C THR A 5 -4.05 -35.88 -22.87
N ASP A 6 -2.74 -36.16 -22.83
CA ASP A 6 -1.80 -35.51 -21.89
C ASP A 6 -1.52 -34.05 -22.30
N GLU A 7 -1.41 -33.76 -23.60
CA GLU A 7 -1.22 -32.38 -24.08
C GLU A 7 -2.45 -31.50 -23.80
N ALA A 8 -3.66 -32.05 -23.95
CA ALA A 8 -4.90 -31.36 -23.66
C ALA A 8 -5.08 -31.04 -22.15
N GLU A 9 -4.68 -31.93 -21.24
CA GLU A 9 -4.69 -31.67 -19.80
C GLU A 9 -3.65 -30.61 -19.38
N ILE A 10 -2.46 -30.61 -20.00
CA ILE A 10 -1.43 -29.60 -19.74
C ILE A 10 -1.88 -28.21 -20.24
N GLU A 11 -2.50 -28.11 -21.41
CA GLU A 11 -3.00 -26.85 -21.97
C GLU A 11 -4.18 -26.28 -21.14
N ALA A 12 -5.09 -27.15 -20.71
CA ALA A 12 -6.21 -26.80 -19.84
C ALA A 12 -5.77 -26.36 -18.44
N SER A 13 -4.62 -26.85 -17.93
CA SER A 13 -4.03 -26.43 -16.66
C SER A 13 -3.17 -25.15 -16.78
N ARG A 14 -2.55 -24.90 -17.93
CA ARG A 14 -1.78 -23.65 -18.18
C ARG A 14 -2.67 -22.41 -18.34
N THR A 15 -3.84 -22.58 -18.91
CA THR A 15 -4.82 -21.50 -19.12
C THR A 15 -5.25 -20.80 -17.81
N PRO A 16 -5.65 -21.51 -16.73
CA PRO A 16 -6.04 -20.88 -15.46
C PRO A 16 -4.86 -20.24 -14.71
N ILE A 17 -3.64 -20.76 -14.85
CA ILE A 17 -2.45 -20.16 -14.21
C ILE A 17 -2.08 -18.83 -14.89
N LEU A 18 -2.16 -18.76 -16.22
CA LEU A 18 -1.94 -17.53 -16.98
C LEU A 18 -2.99 -16.46 -16.64
N GLU A 19 -4.27 -16.84 -16.50
CA GLU A 19 -5.34 -15.93 -16.06
C GLU A 19 -5.10 -15.34 -14.67
N HIS A 20 -4.69 -16.17 -13.70
CA HIS A 20 -4.40 -15.72 -12.34
C HIS A 20 -3.21 -14.73 -12.29
N LEU A 21 -2.17 -14.94 -13.09
CA LEU A 21 -1.02 -14.02 -13.18
C LEU A 21 -1.38 -12.68 -13.85
N ILE A 22 -2.27 -12.72 -14.85
CA ILE A 22 -2.79 -11.51 -15.52
C ILE A 22 -3.61 -10.68 -14.54
N GLU A 23 -4.40 -11.34 -13.69
CA GLU A 23 -5.16 -10.70 -12.61
C GLU A 23 -4.24 -10.03 -11.58
N LEU A 24 -3.15 -10.70 -11.16
CA LEU A 24 -2.13 -10.16 -10.25
C LEU A 24 -1.55 -8.85 -10.79
N ARG A 25 -1.10 -8.85 -12.05
CA ARG A 25 -0.50 -7.66 -12.67
C ARG A 25 -1.48 -6.47 -12.67
N SER A 26 -2.73 -6.69 -13.05
CA SER A 26 -3.75 -5.62 -13.09
C SER A 26 -4.00 -5.04 -11.69
N ARG A 27 -4.09 -5.90 -10.68
CA ARG A 27 -4.28 -5.49 -9.27
C ARG A 27 -3.08 -4.73 -8.71
N LEU A 28 -1.86 -5.18 -9.02
CA LEU A 28 -0.62 -4.52 -8.62
C LEU A 28 -0.50 -3.11 -9.23
N ILE A 29 -0.88 -2.93 -10.50
CA ILE A 29 -0.88 -1.61 -11.15
C ILE A 29 -1.89 -0.68 -10.46
N LYS A 30 -3.08 -1.18 -10.11
CA LYS A 30 -4.10 -0.39 -9.41
C LYS A 30 -3.67 0.00 -7.99
N SER A 31 -3.08 -0.92 -7.23
CA SER A 31 -2.59 -0.62 -5.88
C SER A 31 -1.42 0.38 -5.91
N LEU A 32 -0.51 0.23 -6.87
CA LEU A 32 0.59 1.17 -7.08
C LEU A 32 0.09 2.55 -7.52
N ALA A 33 -0.90 2.62 -8.40
CA ALA A 33 -1.51 3.87 -8.82
C ALA A 33 -2.21 4.58 -7.64
N ALA A 34 -2.96 3.84 -6.83
CA ALA A 34 -3.60 4.38 -5.62
C ALA A 34 -2.56 4.91 -4.62
N PHE A 35 -1.48 4.14 -4.38
CA PHE A 35 -0.37 4.58 -3.54
C PHE A 35 0.30 5.84 -4.09
N ALA A 36 0.55 5.92 -5.40
CA ALA A 36 1.14 7.09 -6.04
C ALA A 36 0.26 8.33 -5.87
N VAL A 37 -1.06 8.22 -6.08
CA VAL A 37 -2.00 9.34 -5.88
C VAL A 37 -1.97 9.83 -4.42
N MET A 38 -2.01 8.91 -3.45
CA MET A 38 -1.91 9.27 -2.03
C MET A 38 -0.53 9.87 -1.69
N PHE A 39 0.54 9.36 -2.29
CA PHE A 39 1.90 9.88 -2.13
C PHE A 39 2.02 11.32 -2.58
N PHE A 40 1.55 11.65 -3.79
CA PHE A 40 1.57 13.03 -4.25
C PHE A 40 0.69 13.93 -3.36
N GLY A 41 -0.49 13.47 -2.94
CA GLY A 41 -1.33 14.19 -1.99
C GLY A 41 -0.63 14.50 -0.66
N CYS A 42 0.00 13.50 -0.04
CA CYS A 42 0.79 13.68 1.19
C CYS A 42 2.03 14.55 0.97
N PHE A 43 2.66 14.48 -0.20
CA PHE A 43 3.83 15.28 -0.54
C PHE A 43 3.51 16.78 -0.58
N PHE A 44 2.34 17.16 -1.12
CA PHE A 44 1.88 18.56 -1.05
C PHE A 44 1.59 19.03 0.38
N ILE A 45 1.11 18.14 1.25
CA ILE A 45 0.72 18.44 2.64
C ILE A 45 1.88 18.17 3.63
N SER A 46 3.06 17.72 3.17
CA SER A 46 4.14 17.24 4.04
C SER A 46 4.61 18.29 5.05
N ARG A 47 4.62 19.59 4.66
CA ARG A 47 4.97 20.70 5.56
C ARG A 47 4.03 20.79 6.76
N HIS A 48 2.75 20.48 6.58
CA HIS A 48 1.76 20.54 7.64
C HIS A 48 1.93 19.40 8.63
N ILE A 49 2.15 18.18 8.12
CA ILE A 49 2.45 16.98 8.93
C ILE A 49 3.74 17.20 9.72
N TYR A 50 4.76 17.79 9.09
CA TYR A 50 6.03 18.11 9.74
C TYR A 50 5.84 19.11 10.89
N ASN A 51 5.05 20.17 10.68
CA ASN A 51 4.79 21.18 11.72
C ASN A 51 4.01 20.60 12.92
N VAL A 52 3.03 19.72 12.67
CA VAL A 52 2.31 19.00 13.73
C VAL A 52 3.26 18.12 14.53
N LEU A 53 4.19 17.42 13.87
CA LEU A 53 5.15 16.55 14.53
C LEU A 53 6.19 17.33 15.37
N LEU A 54 6.51 18.56 14.98
CA LEU A 54 7.39 19.45 15.74
C LEU A 54 6.71 20.12 16.95
N HIS A 55 5.39 20.21 16.97
CA HIS A 55 4.66 20.83 18.08
C HIS A 55 5.00 20.25 19.47
N PRO A 56 4.97 18.92 19.71
CA PRO A 56 5.37 18.37 21.00
C PRO A 56 6.86 18.57 21.29
N TYR A 57 7.71 18.54 20.27
CA TYR A 57 9.16 18.74 20.42
C TYR A 57 9.49 20.17 20.89
N VAL A 58 8.89 21.18 20.27
CA VAL A 58 9.07 22.59 20.65
C VAL A 58 8.53 22.87 22.06
N SER A 59 7.46 22.18 22.47
CA SER A 59 6.87 22.35 23.81
C SER A 59 7.76 21.86 24.95
N VAL A 60 8.66 20.89 24.69
CA VAL A 60 9.54 20.30 25.71
C VAL A 60 10.95 20.91 25.68
N VAL A 61 11.46 21.26 24.50
CA VAL A 61 12.83 21.79 24.31
C VAL A 61 12.90 23.31 24.47
N GLY A 62 11.76 24.01 24.40
CA GLY A 62 11.70 25.46 24.44
C GLY A 62 12.08 26.08 23.09
N VAL A 63 11.40 27.17 22.73
CA VAL A 63 11.47 27.83 21.41
C VAL A 63 12.90 28.26 21.04
N GLU A 64 13.78 28.46 22.03
CA GLU A 64 15.16 28.93 21.86
C GLU A 64 16.16 27.83 21.43
N ASN A 65 15.90 26.55 21.75
CA ASN A 65 16.77 25.41 21.36
C ASN A 65 16.17 24.55 20.25
N ALA A 66 14.95 24.84 19.80
CA ALA A 66 14.29 24.16 18.68
C ALA A 66 14.80 24.62 17.31
N ASN A 67 16.09 24.95 17.20
CA ASN A 67 16.74 25.15 15.91
C ASN A 67 17.00 23.76 15.30
N LEU A 68 16.01 23.22 14.57
CA LEU A 68 16.25 22.12 13.66
C LEU A 68 17.15 22.64 12.53
N ILE A 69 18.45 22.53 12.74
CA ILE A 69 19.45 22.81 11.73
C ILE A 69 19.35 21.66 10.72
N ALA A 70 18.66 21.90 9.60
CA ALA A 70 18.79 21.06 8.43
C ALA A 70 20.22 21.22 7.91
N THR A 71 21.12 20.32 8.33
CA THR A 71 22.56 20.39 8.04
C THR A 71 22.83 20.40 6.53
N HIS A 72 21.89 19.87 5.73
CA HIS A 72 21.96 19.87 4.27
C HIS A 72 20.60 20.05 3.62
N PHE A 73 20.53 20.76 2.48
CA PHE A 73 19.33 20.88 1.65
C PHE A 73 18.73 19.51 1.27
N LEU A 74 19.57 18.50 1.06
CA LEU A 74 19.15 17.13 0.76
C LEU A 74 18.41 16.46 1.93
N GLU A 75 18.83 16.70 3.19
CA GLU A 75 18.15 16.10 4.36
C GLU A 75 16.69 16.55 4.45
N GLN A 76 16.43 17.83 4.14
CA GLN A 76 15.08 18.37 4.14
C GLN A 76 14.20 17.70 3.07
N VAL A 77 14.74 17.44 1.87
CA VAL A 77 14.00 16.73 0.82
C VAL A 77 13.75 15.27 1.21
N PHE A 78 14.76 14.57 1.72
CA PHE A 78 14.62 13.18 2.18
C PHE A 78 13.61 13.04 3.33
N THR A 79 13.57 14.01 4.24
CA THR A 79 12.60 14.01 5.35
C THR A 79 11.18 14.15 4.83
N ASN A 80 10.93 15.08 3.91
CA ASN A 80 9.62 15.24 3.29
C ASN A 80 9.19 13.99 2.50
N ILE A 81 10.11 13.36 1.76
CA ILE A 81 9.83 12.10 1.04
C ILE A 81 9.47 10.99 2.02
N LYS A 82 10.29 10.75 3.07
CA LYS A 82 10.01 9.71 4.08
C LYS A 82 8.65 9.91 4.73
N LEU A 83 8.34 11.15 5.11
CA LEU A 83 7.06 11.50 5.72
C LEU A 83 5.88 11.26 4.77
N SER A 84 6.04 11.63 3.51
CA SER A 84 5.01 11.46 2.48
C SER A 84 4.79 10.00 2.13
N VAL A 85 5.86 9.19 2.04
CA VAL A 85 5.77 7.73 1.85
C VAL A 85 5.02 7.09 3.02
N PHE A 86 5.34 7.49 4.25
CA PHE A 86 4.69 6.94 5.44
C PHE A 86 3.21 7.32 5.51
N GLY A 87 2.89 8.61 5.33
CA GLY A 87 1.50 9.08 5.33
C GLY A 87 0.67 8.49 4.19
N ALA A 88 1.26 8.36 3.00
CA ALA A 88 0.61 7.73 1.87
C ALA A 88 0.43 6.23 2.05
N GLY A 89 1.38 5.54 2.67
CA GLY A 89 1.23 4.14 3.04
C GLY A 89 0.06 3.92 3.99
N PHE A 90 -0.09 4.81 4.98
CA PHE A 90 -1.22 4.79 5.91
C PHE A 90 -2.56 5.03 5.21
N LEU A 91 -2.67 6.09 4.40
CA LEU A 91 -3.91 6.44 3.69
C LEU A 91 -4.26 5.48 2.54
N ALA A 92 -3.25 4.92 1.86
CA ALA A 92 -3.45 3.94 0.79
C ALA A 92 -3.68 2.53 1.34
N PHE A 93 -3.41 2.29 2.63
CA PHE A 93 -3.57 0.98 3.28
C PHE A 93 -4.92 0.32 3.00
N PRO A 94 -6.10 0.96 3.18
CA PRO A 94 -7.37 0.33 2.87
C PRO A 94 -7.45 -0.13 1.41
N VAL A 95 -7.05 0.72 0.46
CA VAL A 95 -7.09 0.40 -0.97
C VAL A 95 -6.14 -0.76 -1.30
N ILE A 96 -4.90 -0.72 -0.80
CA ILE A 96 -3.90 -1.78 -1.01
C ILE A 96 -4.38 -3.10 -0.41
N ALA A 97 -4.92 -3.08 0.82
CA ALA A 97 -5.50 -4.24 1.48
C ALA A 97 -6.65 -4.85 0.65
N THR A 98 -7.50 -4.03 0.02
CA THR A 98 -8.54 -4.53 -0.90
C THR A 98 -7.97 -5.27 -2.11
N GLN A 99 -6.91 -4.75 -2.70
CA GLN A 99 -6.31 -5.35 -3.90
C GLN A 99 -5.57 -6.65 -3.54
N ILE A 100 -4.86 -6.67 -2.41
CA ILE A 100 -4.19 -7.87 -1.89
C ILE A 100 -5.22 -8.94 -1.52
N TYR A 101 -6.26 -8.60 -0.76
CA TYR A 101 -7.29 -9.56 -0.37
C TYR A 101 -7.95 -10.19 -1.60
N ALA A 102 -8.35 -9.37 -2.57
CA ALA A 102 -9.02 -9.87 -3.74
C ALA A 102 -8.08 -10.62 -4.71
N PHE A 103 -6.75 -10.51 -4.55
CA PHE A 103 -5.77 -11.41 -5.16
C PHE A 103 -5.63 -12.74 -4.40
N VAL A 104 -5.67 -12.72 -3.07
CA VAL A 104 -5.58 -13.94 -2.22
C VAL A 104 -6.87 -14.77 -2.25
N ALA A 105 -8.03 -14.12 -2.31
CA ALA A 105 -9.35 -14.74 -2.32
C ALA A 105 -9.58 -15.83 -3.40
N PRO A 106 -9.11 -15.69 -4.65
CA PRO A 106 -9.18 -16.78 -5.64
C PRO A 106 -8.22 -17.94 -5.35
N GLY A 107 -7.12 -17.71 -4.61
CA GLY A 107 -6.17 -18.75 -4.20
C GLY A 107 -6.53 -19.47 -2.89
N LEU A 108 -7.47 -18.93 -2.10
CA LEU A 108 -7.89 -19.48 -0.82
C LEU A 108 -9.28 -20.14 -0.95
N TYR A 109 -9.41 -21.37 -0.46
CA TYR A 109 -10.59 -22.22 -0.62
C TYR A 109 -11.91 -21.46 -0.35
N ARG A 110 -12.89 -21.64 -1.25
CA ARG A 110 -14.20 -20.97 -1.32
C ARG A 110 -14.99 -20.91 0.00
N ASN A 111 -14.64 -21.73 0.99
CA ASN A 111 -15.31 -21.86 2.28
C ASN A 111 -14.75 -20.96 3.40
N GLU A 112 -13.54 -20.37 3.26
CA GLU A 112 -12.96 -19.48 4.30
C GLU A 112 -13.14 -17.98 3.99
N ARG A 113 -13.62 -17.66 2.78
CA ARG A 113 -13.76 -16.29 2.27
C ARG A 113 -14.69 -15.40 3.14
N GLN A 114 -15.66 -16.00 3.83
CA GLN A 114 -16.63 -15.28 4.68
C GLN A 114 -16.06 -14.87 6.05
N ALA A 115 -15.06 -15.56 6.60
CA ALA A 115 -14.48 -15.22 7.90
C ALA A 115 -13.65 -13.91 7.86
N PHE A 116 -13.10 -13.57 6.69
CA PHE A 116 -12.26 -12.38 6.51
C PHE A 116 -13.03 -11.13 6.04
N LEU A 117 -14.31 -11.27 5.67
CA LEU A 117 -15.18 -10.15 5.27
C LEU A 117 -15.40 -9.09 6.37
N PRO A 118 -15.63 -9.43 7.66
CA PRO A 118 -15.75 -8.42 8.71
C PRO A 118 -14.43 -7.67 8.96
N TYR A 119 -13.28 -8.34 8.80
CA TYR A 119 -11.96 -7.72 8.95
C TYR A 119 -11.69 -6.68 7.85
N PHE A 120 -12.21 -6.93 6.65
CA PHE A 120 -12.11 -6.06 5.49
C PHE A 120 -12.90 -4.74 5.62
N ILE A 121 -14.04 -4.77 6.33
CA ILE A 121 -14.83 -3.57 6.63
C ILE A 121 -14.21 -2.81 7.81
N ALA A 122 -13.60 -3.52 8.75
CA ALA A 122 -12.95 -2.91 9.90
C ALA A 122 -11.68 -2.12 9.54
N THR A 123 -10.88 -2.58 8.57
CA THR A 123 -9.62 -1.90 8.18
C THR A 123 -9.79 -0.44 7.73
N PRO A 124 -10.72 -0.07 6.83
CA PRO A 124 -10.93 1.34 6.51
C PRO A 124 -11.46 2.17 7.69
N ILE A 125 -12.15 1.57 8.66
CA ILE A 125 -12.63 2.28 9.87
C ILE A 125 -11.49 2.52 10.89
N PHE A 126 -10.55 1.58 11.01
CA PHE A 126 -9.43 1.70 11.96
C PHE A 126 -8.25 2.54 11.42
N PHE A 127 -8.12 2.66 10.10
CA PHE A 127 -6.98 3.31 9.45
C PHE A 127 -7.33 4.58 8.64
N THR A 128 -8.59 5.01 8.61
CA THR A 128 -9.02 6.35 8.11
C THR A 128 -9.40 7.22 9.28
#